data_AF-A0A958E6H2-F1
#
_entry.id   AF-A0A958E6H2-F1
#
_cell.length_a   1.000
_cell.length_b   1.000
_cell.length_c   1.000
_cell.angle_alpha   90.00
_cell.angle_beta   90.00
_cell.angle_gamma   90.00
#
_symmetry.space_group_name_H-M   'P 1'
#
loop_
_entity.id
_entity.type
_entity.pdbx_description
1 polymer ?
#
loop_
_entity_poly.entity_id
_entity_poly.type
_entity_poly.pdbx_seq_one_letter_code
_entity_poly.pdbx_strand_id
1 'polypeptide(L)'
;WIYLSAGFIGMFYNGSFDGIFGQHFFAEAGRHFMRFLMLTGIAVLLYWLILGALLPVLNDFVANRHRDTILEPLVFRDTVIKYSVIWLLILLINHVFDYAKILVVAHDVRKKDIWRVPLYAVYFMVKHPINIFTLFLMLGLTWLVLLLIYWLVAPGAWQASWFTVLFAFLLGQIYMVSRVAVRCLFFGSEIALYYYQAVLPSTEARQLPEKATG
;
A
#
# COMPACT_ATOMS: atom_id res chain seq x y z
N TRP A 1 -2.40 -9.96 6.77
CA TRP A 1 -1.43 -8.91 7.15
C TRP A 1 -2.00 -7.76 7.97
N ILE A 2 -3.33 -7.62 8.08
CA ILE A 2 -3.99 -6.47 8.74
C ILE A 2 -3.52 -6.23 10.18
N TYR A 3 -3.45 -7.31 10.97
CA TYR A 3 -2.99 -7.25 12.36
C TYR A 3 -1.53 -6.81 12.49
N LEU A 4 -0.63 -7.40 11.69
CA LEU A 4 0.79 -7.04 11.68
C LEU A 4 1.01 -5.59 11.21
N SER A 5 0.23 -5.14 10.23
CA SER A 5 0.29 -3.76 9.72
C SER A 5 -0.03 -2.75 10.81
N ALA A 6 -1.05 -3.02 11.62
CA ALA A 6 -1.44 -2.16 12.73
C ALA A 6 -0.34 -2.04 13.79
N GLY A 7 0.31 -3.16 14.15
CA GLY A 7 1.43 -3.17 15.09
C GLY A 7 2.64 -2.39 14.57
N PHE A 8 3.04 -2.58 13.30
CA PHE A 8 4.17 -1.86 12.71
C PHE A 8 3.91 -0.35 12.63
N ILE A 9 2.74 0.07 12.14
CA ILE A 9 2.40 1.49 11.99
C ILE A 9 2.34 2.17 13.37
N GLY A 10 1.74 1.54 14.38
CA GLY A 10 1.69 2.07 15.75
C GLY A 10 3.08 2.23 16.37
N MET A 11 3.98 1.28 16.10
CA MET A 11 5.36 1.34 16.59
C MET A 11 6.18 2.45 15.92
N PHE A 12 6.09 2.58 14.59
CA PHE A 12 6.79 3.64 13.86
C PHE A 12 6.29 5.04 14.21
N TYR A 13 5.01 5.19 14.55
CA TYR A 13 4.44 6.48 14.96
C TYR A 13 4.84 6.88 16.38
N ASN A 14 4.79 5.95 17.35
CA ASN A 14 5.07 6.26 18.76
C ASN A 14 6.56 6.29 19.11
N GLY A 15 7.46 5.92 18.19
CA GLY A 15 8.91 5.89 18.43
C GLY A 15 9.35 4.91 19.53
N SER A 16 8.46 4.00 19.95
CA SER A 16 8.65 3.13 21.11
C SER A 16 9.48 1.90 20.75
N PHE A 17 10.79 2.07 20.60
CA PHE A 17 11.75 0.97 20.45
C PHE A 17 12.36 0.51 21.79
N ASP A 18 11.90 1.08 22.91
CA ASP A 18 12.45 0.80 24.23
C ASP A 18 12.02 -0.58 24.75
N GLY A 19 12.98 -1.52 24.79
CA GLY A 19 13.06 -2.69 25.68
C GLY A 19 12.09 -3.85 25.45
N ILE A 20 10.83 -3.61 25.04
CA ILE A 20 9.80 -4.67 24.95
C ILE A 20 9.00 -4.55 23.64
N PHE A 21 9.71 -4.73 22.52
CA PHE A 21 9.18 -4.76 21.15
C PHE A 21 7.85 -5.55 21.05
N GLY A 22 7.83 -6.77 21.62
CA GLY A 22 6.68 -7.66 21.52
C GLY A 22 5.41 -7.11 22.17
N GLN A 23 5.48 -6.65 23.42
CA GLN A 23 4.29 -6.20 24.15
C GLN A 23 3.66 -4.97 23.52
N HIS A 24 4.47 -3.99 23.12
CA HIS A 24 3.98 -2.79 22.44
C HIS A 24 3.40 -3.11 21.05
N PHE A 25 4.06 -3.98 20.28
CA PHE A 25 3.57 -4.43 18.99
C PHE A 25 2.18 -5.09 19.08
N PHE A 26 2.01 -6.07 19.98
CA PHE A 26 0.74 -6.78 20.13
C PHE A 26 -0.35 -5.89 20.74
N ALA A 27 0.00 -4.97 21.65
CA ALA A 27 -0.93 -4.01 22.23
C ALA A 27 -1.49 -3.02 21.20
N GLU A 28 -0.62 -2.42 20.38
CA GLU A 28 -1.02 -1.51 19.30
C GLU A 28 -1.75 -2.25 18.17
N ALA A 29 -1.29 -3.45 17.82
CA ALA A 29 -1.98 -4.31 16.86
C ALA A 29 -3.41 -4.64 17.33
N GLY A 30 -3.60 -5.00 18.60
CA GLY A 30 -4.91 -5.28 19.19
C GLY A 30 -5.82 -4.05 19.26
N ARG A 31 -5.29 -2.89 19.64
CA ARG A 31 -6.05 -1.63 19.75
C ARG A 31 -6.67 -1.20 18.41
N HIS A 32 -5.91 -1.30 17.33
CA HIS A 32 -6.35 -0.86 16.00
C HIS A 32 -6.95 -1.96 15.13
N PHE A 33 -6.88 -3.24 15.55
CA PHE A 33 -7.33 -4.39 14.76
C PHE A 33 -8.75 -4.22 14.21
N MET A 34 -9.72 -3.87 15.06
CA MET A 34 -11.11 -3.74 14.64
C MET A 34 -11.32 -2.60 13.65
N ARG A 35 -10.56 -1.50 13.78
CA ARG A 35 -10.65 -0.36 12.85
C ARG A 35 -10.09 -0.75 11.48
N PHE A 36 -8.99 -1.48 11.46
CA PHE A 36 -8.41 -1.98 10.22
C PHE A 36 -9.25 -3.09 9.58
N LEU A 37 -9.95 -3.90 10.39
CA LEU A 37 -10.92 -4.89 9.89
C LEU A 37 -12.09 -4.20 9.19
N MET A 38 -12.63 -3.13 9.77
CA MET A 38 -13.67 -2.31 9.12
C MET A 38 -13.17 -1.68 7.83
N LEU A 39 -11.97 -1.08 7.83
CA LEU A 39 -11.33 -0.56 6.61
C LEU A 39 -11.17 -1.65 5.53
N THR A 40 -10.81 -2.87 5.94
CA THR A 40 -10.71 -4.00 5.02
C THR A 40 -12.08 -4.35 4.43
N GLY A 41 -13.15 -4.32 5.24
CA GLY A 41 -14.51 -4.49 4.75
C GLY A 41 -14.88 -3.47 3.66
N ILE A 42 -14.50 -2.20 3.85
CA ILE A 42 -14.71 -1.14 2.85
C ILE A 42 -13.89 -1.44 1.58
N ALA A 43 -12.63 -1.86 1.71
CA ALA A 43 -11.78 -2.21 0.58
C ALA A 43 -12.35 -3.41 -0.22
N VAL A 44 -12.82 -4.44 0.48
CA VAL A 44 -13.46 -5.61 -0.16
C VAL A 44 -14.73 -5.19 -0.90
N LEU A 45 -15.55 -4.32 -0.31
CA LEU A 45 -16.74 -3.81 -0.97
C LEU A 45 -16.40 -3.03 -2.25
N LEU A 46 -15.34 -2.22 -2.24
CA LEU A 46 -14.87 -1.51 -3.43
C LEU A 46 -14.29 -2.45 -4.49
N TYR A 47 -13.56 -3.50 -4.08
CA TYR A 47 -13.10 -4.53 -5.01
C TYR A 47 -14.25 -5.31 -5.63
N TRP A 48 -15.27 -5.62 -4.84
CA TRP A 48 -16.48 -6.25 -5.35
C TRP A 48 -17.21 -5.34 -6.34
N LEU A 49 -17.27 -4.03 -6.11
CA LEU A 49 -17.85 -3.08 -7.06
C LEU A 49 -17.06 -3.03 -8.38
N ILE A 50 -15.73 -3.02 -8.32
CA ILE A 50 -14.88 -2.97 -9.52
C ILE A 50 -14.94 -4.29 -10.30
N LEU A 51 -14.75 -5.41 -9.64
CA LEU A 51 -14.70 -6.70 -10.31
C LEU A 51 -16.10 -7.24 -10.64
N GLY A 52 -17.12 -6.88 -9.87
CA GLY A 52 -18.49 -7.34 -10.03
C GLY A 52 -19.35 -6.45 -10.90
N ALA A 53 -19.14 -5.12 -10.89
CA ALA A 53 -19.94 -4.20 -11.70
C ALA A 53 -19.15 -3.61 -12.88
N LEU A 54 -17.92 -3.12 -12.65
CA LEU A 54 -17.14 -2.46 -13.71
C LEU A 54 -16.58 -3.46 -14.73
N LEU A 55 -16.03 -4.59 -14.29
CA LEU A 55 -15.44 -5.59 -15.19
C LEU A 55 -16.44 -6.17 -16.20
N PRO A 56 -17.68 -6.56 -15.84
CA PRO A 56 -18.68 -7.00 -16.82
C PRO A 56 -19.01 -5.92 -17.86
N VAL A 57 -19.18 -4.67 -17.42
CA VAL A 57 -19.45 -3.54 -18.34
C VAL A 57 -18.30 -3.35 -19.34
N LEU A 58 -17.04 -3.44 -18.88
CA LEU A 58 -15.89 -3.38 -19.77
C LEU A 58 -15.80 -4.59 -20.69
N ASN A 59 -16.18 -5.78 -20.23
CA ASN A 59 -16.22 -6.98 -21.06
C ASN A 59 -17.26 -6.83 -22.17
N ASP A 60 -18.47 -6.36 -21.86
CA ASP A 60 -19.53 -6.13 -22.83
C ASP A 60 -19.15 -5.04 -23.83
N PHE A 61 -18.48 -3.97 -23.37
CA PHE A 61 -17.97 -2.91 -24.24
C PHE A 61 -16.94 -3.44 -25.25
N VAL A 62 -15.97 -4.22 -24.79
CA VAL A 62 -14.95 -4.83 -25.67
C VAL A 62 -15.60 -5.85 -26.62
N ALA A 63 -16.52 -6.70 -26.12
CA ALA A 63 -17.22 -7.68 -26.93
C ALA A 63 -18.08 -7.06 -28.04
N ASN A 64 -18.81 -5.97 -27.73
CA ASN A 64 -19.61 -5.25 -28.72
C ASN A 64 -18.75 -4.53 -29.77
N ARG A 65 -17.54 -4.09 -29.40
CA ARG A 65 -16.62 -3.41 -30.33
C ARG A 65 -15.91 -4.37 -31.30
N HIS A 66 -15.78 -5.65 -30.94
CA HIS A 66 -15.09 -6.66 -31.75
C HIS A 66 -16.01 -7.71 -32.36
N ARG A 67 -17.33 -7.49 -32.34
CA ARG A 67 -18.33 -8.44 -32.86
C ARG A 67 -18.12 -8.81 -34.34
N ASP A 68 -17.58 -7.88 -35.12
CA ASP A 68 -17.40 -8.03 -36.57
C ASP A 68 -15.92 -8.07 -37.00
N THR A 69 -14.98 -8.14 -36.05
CA THR A 69 -13.53 -8.00 -36.32
C THR A 69 -12.83 -9.35 -36.31
N ILE A 70 -12.30 -9.78 -37.47
CA ILE A 70 -11.52 -11.03 -37.64
C ILE A 70 -10.04 -10.84 -37.26
N LEU A 71 -9.59 -9.61 -36.98
CA LEU A 71 -8.18 -9.27 -36.69
C LEU A 71 -7.81 -9.49 -35.21
N GLU A 72 -7.02 -10.53 -34.93
CA GLU A 72 -6.48 -10.86 -33.60
C GLU A 72 -5.72 -9.73 -32.87
N PRO A 73 -4.89 -8.88 -33.53
CA PRO A 73 -4.11 -7.86 -32.82
C PRO A 73 -4.95 -6.75 -32.16
N LEU A 74 -6.11 -6.43 -32.73
CA LEU A 74 -7.00 -5.39 -32.20
C LEU A 74 -7.71 -5.86 -30.92
N VAL A 75 -8.13 -7.13 -30.89
CA VAL A 75 -8.72 -7.76 -29.70
C VAL A 75 -7.69 -7.86 -28.57
N PHE A 76 -6.44 -8.22 -28.91
CA PHE A 76 -5.35 -8.27 -27.94
C PHE A 76 -5.08 -6.90 -27.31
N ARG A 77 -4.94 -5.84 -28.13
CA ARG A 77 -4.71 -4.47 -27.64
C ARG A 77 -5.80 -4.03 -26.65
N ASP A 78 -7.06 -4.18 -27.01
CA ASP A 78 -8.17 -3.70 -26.18
C ASP A 78 -8.31 -4.55 -24.90
N THR A 79 -7.93 -5.83 -24.96
CA THR A 79 -7.83 -6.70 -23.78
C THR A 79 -6.72 -6.24 -22.84
N VAL A 80 -5.53 -5.90 -23.36
CA VAL A 80 -4.44 -5.34 -22.56
C VAL A 80 -4.87 -4.03 -21.90
N ILE A 81 -5.46 -3.10 -22.65
CA ILE A 81 -5.95 -1.82 -22.12
C ILE A 81 -6.95 -2.03 -21.00
N LYS A 82 -7.94 -2.92 -21.19
CA LYS A 82 -8.94 -3.26 -20.17
C LYS A 82 -8.28 -3.72 -18.87
N TYR A 83 -7.39 -4.71 -18.94
CA TYR A 83 -6.73 -5.24 -17.75
C TYR A 83 -5.78 -4.22 -17.12
N SER A 84 -5.09 -3.40 -17.91
CA SER A 84 -4.26 -2.31 -17.40
C SER A 84 -5.07 -1.28 -16.62
N VAL A 85 -6.25 -0.87 -17.12
CA VAL A 85 -7.13 0.08 -16.42
C VAL A 85 -7.61 -0.49 -15.08
N ILE A 86 -8.05 -1.76 -15.06
CA ILE A 86 -8.48 -2.41 -13.83
C ILE A 86 -7.33 -2.52 -12.83
N TRP A 87 -6.15 -2.90 -13.31
CA TRP A 87 -4.97 -3.05 -12.47
C TRP A 87 -4.53 -1.72 -11.85
N LEU A 88 -4.53 -0.63 -12.62
CA LEU A 88 -4.27 0.73 -12.13
C LEU A 88 -5.30 1.17 -11.07
N LEU A 89 -6.58 0.86 -11.28
CA LEU A 89 -7.63 1.20 -10.33
C LEU A 89 -7.48 0.44 -9.00
N ILE A 90 -7.12 -0.84 -9.06
CA ILE A 90 -6.82 -1.67 -7.88
C ILE A 90 -5.60 -1.12 -7.14
N LEU A 91 -4.54 -0.73 -7.86
CA LEU A 91 -3.37 -0.11 -7.24
C LEU A 91 -3.73 1.19 -6.52
N LEU A 92 -4.50 2.06 -7.17
CA LEU A 92 -4.93 3.32 -6.59
C LEU A 92 -5.70 3.09 -5.28
N ILE A 93 -6.62 2.13 -5.27
CA ILE A 93 -7.38 1.77 -4.07
C ILE A 93 -6.46 1.24 -2.98
N ASN A 94 -5.54 0.32 -3.30
CA ASN A 94 -4.58 -0.17 -2.32
C ASN A 94 -3.81 0.97 -1.66
N HIS A 95 -3.40 1.98 -2.42
CA HIS A 95 -2.71 3.15 -1.87
C HIS A 95 -3.59 4.02 -0.99
N VAL A 96 -4.82 4.31 -1.42
CA VAL A 96 -5.78 5.06 -0.59
C VAL A 96 -5.98 4.36 0.75
N PHE A 97 -6.08 3.03 0.75
CA PHE A 97 -6.25 2.25 1.98
C PHE A 97 -4.99 2.13 2.84
N ASP A 98 -3.79 2.15 2.23
CA ASP A 98 -2.54 2.17 2.99
C ASP A 98 -2.37 3.54 3.70
N TYR A 99 -2.66 4.66 3.02
CA TYR A 99 -2.73 5.99 3.68
C TYR A 99 -3.84 6.09 4.72
N ALA A 100 -5.02 5.50 4.46
CA ALA A 100 -6.13 5.50 5.41
C ALA A 100 -5.75 4.81 6.73
N LYS A 101 -4.97 3.73 6.69
CA LYS A 101 -4.46 3.05 7.89
C LYS A 101 -3.55 3.96 8.71
N ILE A 102 -2.67 4.71 8.04
CA ILE A 102 -1.78 5.68 8.70
C ILE A 102 -2.58 6.77 9.39
N LEU A 103 -3.59 7.34 8.71
CA LEU A 103 -4.50 8.33 9.28
C LEU A 103 -5.25 7.79 10.51
N VAL A 104 -5.73 6.54 10.47
CA VAL A 104 -6.41 5.92 11.61
C VAL A 104 -5.51 5.85 12.84
N VAL A 105 -4.22 5.56 12.66
CA VAL A 105 -3.25 5.49 13.76
C VAL A 105 -2.86 6.91 14.22
N ALA A 106 -2.50 7.79 13.29
CA ALA A 106 -2.01 9.14 13.61
C ALA A 106 -3.08 10.03 14.29
N HIS A 107 -4.35 9.90 13.89
CA HIS A 107 -5.45 10.74 14.41
C HIS A 107 -6.34 10.03 15.44
N ASP A 108 -5.96 8.83 15.88
CA ASP A 108 -6.76 7.95 16.74
C ASP A 108 -8.26 7.96 16.38
N VAL A 109 -8.56 7.76 15.09
CA VAL A 109 -9.90 8.01 14.56
C VAL A 109 -10.93 7.10 15.23
N ARG A 110 -12.02 7.69 15.72
CA ARG A 110 -13.12 6.96 16.34
C ARG A 110 -13.79 6.02 15.34
N LYS A 111 -14.28 4.86 15.82
CA LYS A 111 -14.91 3.83 14.97
C LYS A 111 -16.02 4.37 14.06
N LYS A 112 -16.81 5.33 14.54
CA LYS A 112 -17.91 5.97 13.80
C LYS A 112 -17.46 6.80 12.59
N ASP A 113 -16.23 7.31 12.63
CA ASP A 113 -15.70 8.24 11.62
C ASP A 113 -14.87 7.50 10.53
N ILE A 114 -14.74 6.16 10.63
CA ILE A 114 -13.91 5.31 9.74
C ILE A 114 -14.30 5.46 8.26
N TRP A 115 -15.59 5.56 7.94
CA TRP A 115 -16.07 5.68 6.57
C TRP A 115 -15.57 6.93 5.83
N ARG A 116 -15.20 7.97 6.58
CA ARG A 116 -14.67 9.22 6.01
C ARG A 116 -13.16 9.18 5.81
N VAL A 117 -12.45 8.25 6.47
CA VAL A 117 -10.99 8.20 6.42
C VAL A 117 -10.43 7.96 5.02
N PRO A 118 -11.01 7.06 4.18
CA PRO A 118 -10.57 6.93 2.79
C PRO A 118 -10.73 8.22 1.99
N LEU A 119 -11.78 9.02 2.23
CA LEU A 119 -11.98 10.30 1.55
C LEU A 119 -10.92 11.32 1.95
N TYR A 120 -10.55 11.38 3.23
CA TYR A 120 -9.44 12.22 3.69
C TYR A 120 -8.10 11.77 3.11
N ALA A 121 -7.88 10.46 2.97
CA ALA A 121 -6.70 9.92 2.30
C ALA A 121 -6.64 10.35 0.83
N VAL A 122 -7.75 10.24 0.09
CA VAL A 122 -7.84 10.72 -1.30
C VAL A 122 -7.57 12.23 -1.38
N TYR A 123 -8.18 13.03 -0.52
CA TYR A 123 -7.96 14.47 -0.50
C TYR A 123 -6.48 14.83 -0.25
N PHE A 124 -5.84 14.15 0.70
CA PHE A 124 -4.41 14.32 0.96
C PHE A 124 -3.56 13.93 -0.25
N MET A 125 -3.91 12.82 -0.91
CA MET A 125 -3.21 12.35 -2.11
C MET A 125 -3.29 13.35 -3.27
N VAL A 126 -4.47 13.92 -3.50
CA VAL A 126 -4.70 14.92 -4.56
C VAL A 126 -3.99 16.24 -4.25
N LYS A 127 -3.85 16.60 -2.98
CA LYS A 127 -3.18 17.83 -2.55
C LYS A 127 -1.65 17.75 -2.64
N HIS A 128 -1.08 16.55 -2.51
CA HIS A 128 0.38 16.33 -2.53
C HIS A 128 0.83 15.24 -3.54
N PRO A 129 0.46 15.38 -4.83
CA PRO A 129 0.63 14.30 -5.80
C PRO A 129 2.11 14.00 -6.09
N ILE A 130 2.97 15.03 -6.17
CA ILE A 130 4.39 14.88 -6.53
C ILE A 130 5.15 14.09 -5.46
N ASN A 131 4.97 14.43 -4.19
CA ASN A 131 5.73 13.80 -3.11
C ASN A 131 5.32 12.33 -2.92
N ILE A 132 4.03 12.04 -3.08
CA ILE A 132 3.49 10.68 -3.01
C ILE A 132 3.95 9.87 -4.22
N PHE A 133 3.93 10.47 -5.41
CA PHE A 133 4.41 9.83 -6.63
C PHE A 133 5.91 9.53 -6.58
N THR A 134 6.74 10.45 -6.07
CA THR A 134 8.19 10.23 -5.90
C THR A 134 8.47 9.10 -4.91
N LEU A 135 7.75 9.08 -3.77
CA LEU A 135 7.89 8.00 -2.81
C LEU A 135 7.51 6.65 -3.42
N PHE A 136 6.42 6.63 -4.19
CA PHE A 136 6.00 5.44 -4.92
C PHE A 136 7.02 5.00 -5.97
N LEU A 137 7.58 5.93 -6.75
CA LEU A 137 8.58 5.63 -7.76
C LEU A 137 9.84 5.04 -7.14
N MET A 138 10.32 5.60 -6.04
CA MET A 138 11.47 5.06 -5.31
C MET A 138 11.19 3.66 -4.78
N LEU A 139 10.01 3.43 -4.19
CA LEU A 139 9.68 2.12 -3.64
C LEU A 139 9.47 1.06 -4.73
N GLY A 140 8.80 1.45 -5.83
CA GLY A 140 8.64 0.61 -7.01
C GLY A 140 9.99 0.23 -7.61
N LEU A 141 10.92 1.18 -7.67
CA LEU A 141 12.29 0.93 -8.12
C LEU A 141 13.03 -0.01 -7.16
N THR A 142 12.92 0.17 -5.84
CA THR A 142 13.50 -0.76 -4.85
C THR A 142 12.96 -2.18 -5.05
N TRP A 143 11.65 -2.33 -5.26
CA TRP A 143 11.04 -3.64 -5.49
C TRP A 143 11.48 -4.27 -6.81
N LEU A 144 11.56 -3.49 -7.89
CA LEU A 144 12.09 -3.93 -9.18
C LEU A 144 13.54 -4.40 -9.07
N VAL A 145 14.39 -3.64 -8.37
CA VAL A 145 15.79 -4.02 -8.14
C VAL A 145 15.87 -5.35 -7.39
N LEU A 146 15.08 -5.54 -6.33
CA LEU A 146 15.04 -6.82 -5.61
C LEU A 146 14.55 -7.97 -6.47
N LEU A 147 13.56 -7.72 -7.34
CA LEU A 147 13.05 -8.72 -8.27
C LEU A 147 14.11 -9.10 -9.31
N LEU A 148 14.85 -8.13 -9.85
CA LEU A 148 15.96 -8.37 -10.78
C LEU A 148 17.10 -9.15 -10.13
N ILE A 149 17.46 -8.81 -8.89
CA ILE A 149 18.45 -9.56 -8.11
C ILE A 149 17.95 -10.99 -7.89
N TYR A 150 16.70 -11.16 -7.48
CA TYR A 150 16.12 -12.50 -7.31
C TYR A 150 16.14 -13.28 -8.62
N TRP A 151 15.74 -12.69 -9.73
CA TRP A 151 15.75 -13.34 -11.05
C TRP A 151 17.16 -13.76 -11.49
N LEU A 152 18.16 -12.91 -11.25
CA LEU A 152 19.56 -13.20 -11.61
C LEU A 152 20.17 -14.31 -10.74
N VAL A 153 19.82 -14.35 -9.45
CA VAL A 153 20.40 -15.27 -8.48
C VAL A 153 19.58 -16.58 -8.36
N ALA A 154 18.32 -16.57 -8.79
CA ALA A 154 17.44 -17.73 -8.69
C ALA A 154 18.02 -18.91 -9.49
N PRO A 155 18.38 -20.02 -8.80
CA PRO A 155 18.86 -21.21 -9.49
C PRO A 155 17.73 -21.80 -10.33
N GLY A 156 18.02 -22.11 -11.59
CA GLY A 156 17.05 -22.75 -12.50
C GLY A 156 16.59 -24.12 -12.00
N ALA A 157 15.42 -24.58 -12.45
CA ALA A 157 14.75 -25.82 -12.03
C ALA A 157 15.53 -27.13 -12.29
N TRP A 158 16.74 -27.05 -12.87
CA TRP A 158 17.59 -28.19 -13.22
C TRP A 158 18.68 -28.55 -12.19
N GLN A 159 18.73 -27.88 -11.04
CA GLN A 159 19.77 -28.12 -10.04
C GLN A 159 19.34 -29.16 -8.99
N ALA A 160 19.84 -30.39 -9.15
CA ALA A 160 19.47 -31.57 -8.34
C ALA A 160 20.42 -31.88 -7.15
N SER A 161 21.32 -30.95 -6.77
CA SER A 161 22.21 -31.17 -5.62
C SER A 161 21.56 -30.70 -4.31
N TRP A 162 21.80 -31.43 -3.22
CA TRP A 162 21.36 -31.04 -1.88
C TRP A 162 21.80 -29.61 -1.49
N PHE A 163 23.03 -29.23 -1.86
CA PHE A 163 23.56 -27.89 -1.58
C PHE A 163 22.85 -26.78 -2.36
N THR A 164 22.45 -27.05 -3.61
CA THR A 164 21.71 -26.07 -4.43
C THR A 164 20.28 -25.88 -3.92
N VAL A 165 19.65 -26.94 -3.42
CA VAL A 165 18.33 -26.84 -2.77
C VAL A 165 18.40 -26.02 -1.49
N LEU A 166 19.41 -26.26 -0.65
CA LEU A 166 19.61 -25.47 0.58
C LEU A 166 19.86 -23.99 0.28
N PHE A 167 20.70 -23.70 -0.73
CA PHE A 167 20.96 -22.32 -1.16
C PHE A 167 19.70 -21.64 -1.71
N ALA A 168 18.94 -22.32 -2.57
CA ALA A 168 17.66 -21.80 -3.09
C ALA A 168 16.66 -21.51 -1.96
N PHE A 169 16.60 -22.39 -0.95
CA PHE A 169 15.77 -22.19 0.23
C PHE A 169 16.19 -20.94 1.03
N LEU A 170 17.48 -20.81 1.36
CA LEU A 170 17.99 -19.63 2.08
C LEU A 170 17.77 -18.34 1.29
N LEU A 171 17.99 -18.36 -0.03
CA LEU A 171 17.71 -17.23 -0.90
C LEU A 171 16.23 -16.85 -0.88
N GLY A 172 15.34 -17.86 -0.88
CA GLY A 172 13.90 -17.66 -0.73
C GLY A 172 13.52 -17.02 0.61
N GLN A 173 14.15 -17.44 1.72
CA GLN A 173 13.92 -16.84 3.04
C GLN A 173 14.40 -15.38 3.08
N ILE A 174 15.60 -15.10 2.56
CA ILE A 174 16.14 -13.74 2.47
C ILE A 174 15.18 -12.87 1.65
N TYR A 175 14.72 -13.34 0.48
CA TYR A 175 13.77 -12.62 -0.36
C TYR A 175 12.45 -12.32 0.38
N MET A 176 11.92 -13.28 1.13
CA MET A 176 10.71 -13.08 1.95
C MET A 176 10.92 -12.03 3.04
N VAL A 177 12.03 -12.07 3.75
CA VAL A 177 12.39 -11.08 4.78
C VAL A 177 12.59 -9.70 4.15
N SER A 178 13.31 -9.61 3.02
CA SER A 178 13.49 -8.37 2.28
C SER A 178 12.16 -7.77 1.85
N ARG A 179 11.20 -8.59 1.42
CA ARG A 179 9.85 -8.11 1.05
C ARG A 179 9.14 -7.47 2.25
N VAL A 180 9.25 -8.07 3.44
CA VAL A 180 8.68 -7.50 4.66
C VAL A 180 9.42 -6.22 5.06
N ALA A 181 10.75 -6.20 4.96
CA ALA A 181 11.57 -5.03 5.26
C ALA A 181 11.22 -3.83 4.37
N VAL A 182 11.06 -4.04 3.05
CA VAL A 182 10.61 -2.98 2.12
C VAL A 182 9.22 -2.46 2.48
N ARG A 183 8.30 -3.34 2.90
CA ARG A 183 6.98 -2.94 3.40
C ARG A 183 7.08 -2.10 4.67
N CYS A 184 7.95 -2.44 5.60
CA CYS A 184 8.17 -1.66 6.81
C CYS A 184 8.80 -0.29 6.50
N LEU A 185 9.79 -0.26 5.59
CA LEU A 185 10.39 0.99 5.08
C LEU A 185 9.33 1.87 4.43
N PHE A 186 8.43 1.28 3.63
CA PHE A 186 7.32 2.00 3.02
C PHE A 186 6.44 2.67 4.06
N PHE A 187 5.95 1.92 5.06
CA PHE A 187 5.12 2.48 6.12
C PHE A 187 5.86 3.58 6.90
N GLY A 188 7.15 3.39 7.21
CA GLY A 188 7.96 4.40 7.87
C GLY A 188 8.09 5.68 7.04
N SER A 189 8.33 5.55 5.73
CA SER A 189 8.44 6.70 4.83
C SER A 189 7.11 7.44 4.63
N GLU A 190 5.99 6.72 4.53
CA GLU A 190 4.66 7.34 4.43
C GLU A 190 4.32 8.12 5.72
N ILE A 191 4.65 7.58 6.90
CA ILE A 191 4.47 8.26 8.19
C ILE A 191 5.35 9.51 8.26
N ALA A 192 6.62 9.43 7.87
CA ALA A 192 7.54 10.58 7.88
C ALA A 192 7.07 11.69 6.93
N LEU A 193 6.63 11.31 5.72
CA LEU A 193 6.09 12.24 4.71
C LEU A 193 4.82 12.91 5.22
N TYR A 194 3.94 12.13 5.84
CA TYR A 194 2.73 12.65 6.47
C TYR A 194 3.04 13.66 7.57
N TYR A 195 3.98 13.34 8.46
CA TYR A 195 4.39 14.23 9.55
C TYR A 195 4.97 15.56 9.01
N TYR A 196 5.83 15.48 7.99
CA TYR A 196 6.45 16.65 7.38
C TYR A 196 5.46 17.57 6.66
N GLN A 197 4.45 17.01 5.98
CA GLN A 197 3.52 17.79 5.15
C GLN A 197 2.25 18.24 5.87
N ALA A 198 1.77 17.45 6.84
CA ALA A 198 0.50 17.73 7.52
C ALA A 198 0.67 18.31 8.93
N VAL A 199 1.67 17.84 9.69
CA VAL A 199 1.78 18.14 11.13
C VAL A 199 2.71 19.32 11.41
N LEU A 200 3.89 19.39 10.79
CA LEU A 200 4.82 20.51 11.01
C LEU A 200 4.24 21.88 10.62
N PRO A 201 3.64 22.06 9.43
CA PRO A 201 3.13 23.37 9.01
C PRO A 201 1.96 23.85 9.88
N SER A 202 1.13 22.93 10.39
CA SER A 202 0.00 23.26 11.27
C SER A 202 0.44 23.61 12.69
N THR A 203 1.58 23.07 13.14
CA THR A 203 2.18 23.39 14.43
C THR A 203 2.85 24.77 14.40
N GLU A 204 3.61 25.08 13.35
CA GLU A 204 4.20 26.41 13.14
C GLU A 204 3.12 27.49 12.98
N ALA A 205 2.08 27.23 12.19
CA ALA A 205 0.95 28.16 12.03
C ALA A 205 0.21 28.45 13.34
N ARG A 206 0.18 27.49 14.28
CA ARG A 206 -0.45 27.66 15.60
C ARG A 206 0.43 28.45 16.59
N GLN A 207 1.75 28.49 16.39
CA GLN A 207 2.68 29.26 17.24
C GLN A 207 2.84 30.73 16.81
N LEU A 208 2.50 31.07 15.57
CA LEU A 208 2.60 32.43 15.03
C LEU A 208 1.64 33.49 15.63
N PRO A 209 0.41 33.20 16.12
CA PRO A 209 -0.44 34.23 16.71
C PRO A 209 -0.04 34.63 18.14
N GLU A 210 0.74 33.83 18.88
CA GLU A 210 1.06 34.11 20.29
C GLU A 210 2.25 35.06 20.46
N LYS A 211 3.18 35.11 19.49
CA LYS A 211 4.35 36.01 19.53
C LYS A 211 4.12 37.41 18.93
N ALA A 212 2.94 37.66 18.34
CA ALA A 212 2.64 38.93 17.69
C ALA A 212 1.86 39.94 18.57
N THR A 213 1.57 39.58 19.83
CA THR A 213 0.81 40.42 20.79
C THR A 213 1.57 40.69 22.10
N GLY A 214 2.90 40.51 22.11
CA GLY A 214 3.77 40.89 23.24
C GLY A 214 4.37 42.27 23.06
#